data_AF-A0A1G3L8N5-F1
#
_entry.id   AF-A0A1G3L8N5-F1
#
_cell.length_a   1.000
_cell.length_b   1.000
_cell.length_c   1.000
_cell.angle_alpha   90.00
_cell.angle_beta   90.00
_cell.angle_gamma   90.00
#
_symmetry.space_group_name_H-M   'P 1'
#
loop_
_entity.id
_entity.type
_entity.pdbx_description
1 polymer ?
#
loop_
_entity_poly.entity_id
_entity_poly.type
_entity_poly.pdbx_seq_one_letter_code
_entity_poly.pdbx_strand_id
1 'polypeptide(L)'
;MKRFLIWIIIFIVFIVSFWVGAHFYLAKNPKKIAVAIDTSYFMNQNWGSVVNTVKNIANQKYSTYCLLTDKQLIHSWNNELLSYKLGSIKPYGPRDLAIFYDNTRYKEINEATVIYIITNDDKFEVKNTLKYKLILLR
;
A
#
# COMPACT_ATOMS: atom_id res chain seq x y z
N MET A 1 16.09 -31.21 -37.29
CA MET A 1 16.24 -30.94 -35.85
C MET A 1 17.12 -29.72 -35.53
N LYS A 2 18.29 -29.52 -36.17
CA LYS A 2 19.20 -28.38 -35.87
C LYS A 2 18.53 -26.99 -35.92
N ARG A 3 17.74 -26.71 -36.96
CA ARG A 3 17.04 -25.42 -37.12
C ARG A 3 16.05 -25.13 -35.99
N PHE A 4 15.35 -26.16 -35.52
CA PHE A 4 14.44 -26.06 -34.39
C PHE A 4 15.18 -25.70 -33.10
N LEU A 5 16.33 -26.34 -32.85
CA LEU A 5 17.16 -26.06 -31.67
C LEU A 5 17.69 -24.61 -31.67
N ILE A 6 18.06 -24.07 -32.83
CA ILE A 6 18.45 -22.66 -32.98
C ILE A 6 17.30 -21.73 -32.59
N TRP A 7 16.09 -21.97 -33.11
CA TRP A 7 14.91 -21.16 -32.77
C TRP A 7 14.53 -21.24 -31.28
N ILE A 8 14.66 -22.41 -30.66
CA ILE A 8 14.47 -22.57 -29.21
C ILE A 8 15.47 -21.72 -28.45
N ILE A 9 16.75 -21.73 -28.81
CA ILE A 9 17.77 -20.94 -28.12
C ILE A 9 17.44 -19.45 -28.23
N ILE A 10 17.10 -18.97 -29.44
CA ILE A 10 16.71 -17.56 -29.65
C ILE A 10 15.49 -17.20 -28.79
N PHE A 11 14.48 -18.05 -28.75
CA PHE A 11 13.29 -17.84 -27.93
C PHE A 11 13.63 -17.78 -26.44
N ILE A 12 14.44 -18.71 -25.94
CA ILE A 12 14.87 -18.73 -24.53
C ILE A 12 15.63 -17.45 -24.19
N VAL A 13 16.60 -17.05 -25.02
CA VAL A 13 17.36 -15.80 -24.81
C VAL A 13 16.42 -14.60 -24.77
N PHE A 14 15.48 -14.51 -25.72
CA PHE A 14 14.51 -13.43 -25.75
C PHE A 14 13.65 -13.37 -24.48
N ILE A 15 13.11 -14.50 -24.03
CA ILE A 15 12.27 -14.56 -22.82
C ILE A 15 13.07 -14.21 -21.56
N VAL A 16 14.31 -14.71 -21.44
CA VAL A 16 15.18 -14.38 -20.31
C VAL A 16 15.51 -12.89 -20.30
N SER A 17 15.92 -12.32 -21.44
CA SER A 17 16.19 -10.88 -21.55
C SER A 17 14.97 -10.03 -21.21
N PHE A 18 13.78 -10.44 -21.68
CA PHE A 18 12.54 -9.75 -21.36
C PHE A 18 12.23 -9.80 -19.85
N TRP A 19 12.36 -10.98 -19.22
CA TRP A 19 12.15 -11.15 -17.77
C TRP A 19 13.11 -10.30 -16.94
N VAL A 20 14.39 -10.32 -17.28
CA VAL A 20 15.42 -9.53 -16.59
C VAL A 20 15.13 -8.04 -16.75
N GLY A 21 14.81 -7.59 -17.96
CA GLY A 21 14.44 -6.20 -18.24
C GLY A 21 13.22 -5.75 -17.42
N ALA A 22 12.16 -6.57 -17.41
CA ALA A 22 10.96 -6.30 -16.64
C ALA A 22 11.24 -6.25 -15.13
N HIS A 23 12.03 -7.19 -14.60
CA HIS A 23 12.42 -7.22 -13.20
C HIS A 23 13.15 -5.95 -12.79
N PHE A 24 14.19 -5.54 -13.54
CA PHE A 24 14.94 -4.32 -13.24
C PHE A 24 14.09 -3.05 -13.37
N TYR A 25 13.21 -3.00 -14.37
CA TYR A 25 12.31 -1.86 -14.55
C TYR A 25 11.36 -1.70 -13.37
N LEU A 26 10.71 -2.78 -12.94
CA LEU A 26 9.78 -2.78 -11.81
C LEU A 26 10.49 -2.53 -10.47
N ALA A 27 11.72 -3.03 -10.31
CA ALA A 27 12.53 -2.74 -9.11
C ALA A 27 12.90 -1.25 -9.01
N LYS A 28 13.16 -0.58 -10.15
CA LYS A 28 13.46 0.87 -10.19
C LYS A 28 12.21 1.75 -10.10
N ASN A 29 11.06 1.25 -10.51
CA ASN A 29 9.79 1.98 -10.51
C ASN A 29 8.77 1.26 -9.62
N PRO A 30 9.03 1.16 -8.30
CA PRO A 30 8.15 0.45 -7.41
C PRO A 30 6.80 1.14 -7.33
N LYS A 31 5.75 0.33 -7.25
CA LYS A 31 4.39 0.80 -7.02
C LYS A 31 4.31 1.45 -5.64
N LYS A 32 3.85 2.71 -5.57
CA LYS A 32 3.68 3.45 -4.31
C LYS A 32 2.31 3.13 -3.70
N ILE A 33 2.31 2.53 -2.51
CA ILE A 33 1.11 2.12 -1.78
C ILE A 33 1.04 2.89 -0.46
N ALA A 34 0.01 3.70 -0.28
CA ALA A 34 -0.26 4.33 0.99
C ALA A 34 -1.23 3.50 1.82
N VAL A 35 -0.95 3.37 3.11
CA VAL A 35 -1.87 2.77 4.08
C VAL A 35 -2.28 3.87 5.05
N ALA A 36 -3.53 4.29 4.94
CA ALA A 36 -4.18 5.31 5.73
C ALA A 36 -5.06 4.65 6.79
N ILE A 37 -4.86 4.99 8.06
CA ILE A 37 -5.52 4.31 9.18
C ILE A 37 -6.32 5.33 9.99
N ASP A 38 -7.60 5.05 10.17
CA ASP A 38 -8.42 5.71 11.19
C ASP A 38 -7.86 5.37 12.57
N THR A 39 -7.41 6.40 13.30
CA THR A 39 -6.97 6.29 14.69
C THR A 39 -7.95 6.93 15.66
N SER A 40 -9.22 7.08 15.31
CA SER A 40 -10.25 7.61 16.22
C SER A 40 -10.58 6.67 17.38
N TYR A 41 -11.20 7.20 18.43
CA TYR A 41 -11.65 6.40 19.59
C TYR A 41 -12.52 5.19 19.22
N PHE A 42 -13.27 5.26 18.11
CA PHE A 42 -14.11 4.17 17.62
C PHE A 42 -13.30 2.94 17.24
N MET A 43 -12.03 3.09 16.87
CA MET A 43 -11.16 2.00 16.42
C MET A 43 -10.58 1.17 17.56
N ASN A 44 -10.80 1.54 18.83
CA ASN A 44 -10.23 0.86 20.00
C ASN A 44 -10.51 -0.65 20.02
N GLN A 45 -11.72 -1.07 19.69
CA GLN A 45 -12.10 -2.49 19.71
C GLN A 45 -11.47 -3.28 18.55
N ASN A 46 -11.21 -2.63 17.42
CA ASN A 46 -10.69 -3.26 16.20
C ASN A 46 -9.16 -3.08 16.03
N TRP A 47 -8.47 -2.43 16.98
CA TRP A 47 -7.06 -2.07 16.81
C TRP A 47 -6.13 -3.27 16.61
N GLY A 48 -6.42 -4.39 17.28
CA GLY A 48 -5.70 -5.65 17.04
C GLY A 48 -5.81 -6.14 15.59
N SER A 49 -6.98 -5.97 14.97
CA SER A 49 -7.24 -6.33 13.56
C SER A 49 -6.57 -5.37 12.58
N VAL A 50 -6.37 -4.10 12.95
CA VAL A 50 -5.63 -3.13 12.13
C VAL A 50 -4.22 -3.62 11.87
N VAL A 51 -3.50 -4.04 12.92
CA VAL A 51 -2.10 -4.49 12.81
C VAL A 51 -1.97 -5.68 11.86
N ASN A 52 -2.89 -6.65 11.95
CA ASN A 52 -2.90 -7.82 11.07
C ASN A 52 -3.24 -7.45 9.63
N THR A 53 -4.21 -6.56 9.43
CA THR A 53 -4.60 -6.05 8.10
C THR A 53 -3.43 -5.38 7.41
N VAL A 54 -2.71 -4.52 8.14
CA VAL A 54 -1.53 -3.81 7.64
C VAL A 54 -0.46 -4.80 7.21
N LYS A 55 -0.16 -5.83 8.03
CA LYS A 55 0.80 -6.88 7.66
C LYS A 55 0.42 -7.61 6.37
N ASN A 56 -0.87 -7.87 6.14
CA ASN A 56 -1.32 -8.53 4.92
C ASN A 56 -1.13 -7.67 3.65
N ILE A 57 -1.21 -6.33 3.79
CA ILE A 57 -0.96 -5.40 2.66
C ILE A 57 0.53 -5.39 2.27
N ALA A 58 1.44 -5.63 3.22
CA ALA A 58 2.89 -5.52 3.04
C ALA A 58 3.53 -6.55 2.09
N ASN A 59 2.77 -7.53 1.59
CA ASN A 59 3.30 -8.67 0.83
C ASN A 59 3.38 -8.46 -0.69
N GLN A 60 3.28 -7.22 -1.19
CA GLN A 60 3.33 -6.95 -2.64
C GLN A 60 4.78 -6.76 -3.13
N LYS A 61 5.15 -7.50 -4.19
CA LYS A 61 6.44 -7.34 -4.87
C LYS A 61 6.53 -5.98 -5.57
N TYR A 62 7.75 -5.47 -5.73
CA TYR A 62 8.04 -4.20 -6.43
C TYR A 62 7.17 -3.04 -5.93
N SER A 63 7.02 -2.94 -4.61
CA SER A 63 6.16 -1.94 -3.98
C SER A 63 6.93 -1.20 -2.90
N THR A 64 6.61 0.07 -2.73
CA THR A 64 7.04 0.90 -1.61
C THR A 64 5.81 1.39 -0.88
N TYR A 65 5.95 1.54 0.43
CA TYR A 65 4.86 1.75 1.33
C TYR A 65 5.05 3.03 2.13
N CYS A 66 3.96 3.76 2.34
CA CYS A 66 3.88 4.73 3.41
C CYS A 66 2.74 4.34 4.37
N LEU A 67 2.87 4.77 5.62
CA LEU A 67 1.91 4.52 6.66
C LEU A 67 1.57 5.82 7.34
N LEU A 68 0.29 6.17 7.30
CA LEU A 68 -0.23 7.41 7.87
C LEU A 68 -1.53 7.13 8.61
N THR A 69 -1.82 7.99 9.57
CA THR A 69 -3.10 8.00 10.29
C THR A 69 -3.81 9.31 10.04
N ASP A 70 -5.05 9.43 10.51
CA ASP A 70 -5.78 10.70 10.47
C ASP A 70 -5.13 11.81 11.33
N LYS A 71 -4.11 11.45 12.12
CA LYS A 71 -3.39 12.37 13.01
C LYS A 71 -1.98 12.69 12.54
N GLN A 72 -1.25 11.68 12.06
CA GLN A 72 0.17 11.84 11.77
C GLN A 72 0.67 10.86 10.70
N LEU A 73 1.78 11.24 10.07
CA LEU A 73 2.57 10.35 9.22
C LEU A 73 3.47 9.47 10.11
N ILE A 74 3.33 8.15 10.01
CA ILE A 74 4.13 7.19 10.82
C ILE A 74 5.46 6.92 10.15
N HIS A 75 5.43 6.72 8.83
CA HIS A 75 6.62 6.75 8.00
C HIS A 75 6.24 7.05 6.54
N SER A 76 7.16 7.72 5.84
CA SER A 76 7.07 7.92 4.39
C SER A 76 7.54 6.66 3.64
N TRP A 77 7.80 6.81 2.35
CA TRP A 77 8.13 5.73 1.42
C TRP A 77 9.29 4.85 1.91
N ASN A 78 8.98 3.59 2.13
CA ASN A 78 9.94 2.55 2.50
C ASN A 78 9.60 1.26 1.73
N ASN A 79 10.61 0.43 1.43
CA ASN A 79 10.41 -0.88 0.80
C ASN A 79 9.60 -1.83 1.70
N GLU A 80 9.64 -1.59 3.01
CA GLU A 80 8.88 -2.35 4.00
C GLU A 80 7.81 -1.46 4.65
N LEU A 81 6.63 -2.05 4.87
CA LEU A 81 5.60 -1.42 5.67
C LEU A 81 5.93 -1.67 7.15
N LEU A 82 6.31 -0.61 7.87
CA LEU A 82 6.82 -0.70 9.25
C LEU A 82 5.68 -0.90 10.26
N SER A 83 4.91 -1.98 10.12
CA SER A 83 3.69 -2.26 10.90
C SER A 83 3.96 -2.34 12.40
N TYR A 84 5.18 -2.68 12.82
CA TYR A 84 5.56 -2.71 14.24
C TYR A 84 5.43 -1.34 14.91
N LYS A 85 5.56 -0.24 14.14
CA LYS A 85 5.34 1.13 14.65
C LYS A 85 3.89 1.41 15.05
N LEU A 86 2.93 0.59 14.60
CA LEU A 86 1.54 0.70 15.04
C LEU A 86 1.34 0.19 16.47
N GLY A 87 2.22 -0.69 16.96
CA GLY A 87 2.11 -1.24 18.31
C GLY A 87 2.26 -0.19 19.42
N SER A 88 2.97 0.92 19.14
CA SER A 88 3.11 2.05 20.07
C SER A 88 2.02 3.11 19.91
N ILE A 89 1.17 3.00 18.88
CA ILE A 89 0.08 3.94 18.63
C ILE A 89 -1.18 3.38 19.27
N LYS A 90 -1.94 4.25 19.93
CA LYS A 90 -3.27 3.95 20.44
C LYS A 90 -4.28 4.80 19.69
N PRO A 91 -5.49 4.29 19.41
CA PRO A 91 -6.54 5.14 18.88
C PRO A 91 -6.90 6.26 19.87
N TYR A 92 -6.99 7.49 19.37
CA TYR A 92 -7.34 8.68 20.13
C TYR A 92 -8.00 9.76 19.27
N GLY A 93 -8.78 10.61 19.94
CA GLY A 93 -9.41 11.77 19.35
C GLY A 93 -10.64 11.45 18.48
N PRO A 94 -11.31 12.50 18.00
CA PRO A 94 -12.42 12.37 17.06
C PRO A 94 -11.92 11.88 15.70
N ARG A 95 -12.79 11.20 14.95
CA ARG A 95 -12.52 10.74 13.59
C ARG A 95 -12.43 11.93 12.61
N ASP A 96 -11.41 11.89 11.75
CA ASP A 96 -11.28 12.81 10.61
C ASP A 96 -10.77 12.04 9.39
N LEU A 97 -11.68 11.45 8.59
CA LEU A 97 -11.28 10.69 7.39
C LEU A 97 -11.07 11.60 6.17
N ALA A 98 -11.51 12.86 6.23
CA ALA A 98 -11.41 13.79 5.11
C ALA A 98 -9.95 14.13 4.78
N ILE A 99 -9.09 14.10 5.80
CA ILE A 99 -7.63 14.24 5.69
C ILE A 99 -6.99 13.30 4.67
N PHE A 100 -7.55 12.11 4.45
CA PHE A 100 -7.00 11.14 3.50
C PHE A 100 -7.21 11.55 2.04
N TYR A 101 -7.93 12.64 1.80
CA TYR A 101 -8.07 13.28 0.50
C TYR A 101 -7.31 14.61 0.41
N ASP A 102 -6.71 15.06 1.51
CA ASP A 102 -5.99 16.33 1.56
C ASP A 102 -4.52 16.15 1.14
N ASN A 103 -4.24 16.46 -0.13
CA ASN A 103 -2.91 16.40 -0.70
C ASN A 103 -1.94 17.45 -0.12
N THR A 104 -2.45 18.47 0.59
CA THR A 104 -1.60 19.49 1.22
C THR A 104 -1.01 19.01 2.54
N ARG A 105 -1.73 18.12 3.24
CA ARG A 105 -1.30 17.57 4.53
C ARG A 105 -0.30 16.44 4.38
N TYR A 106 -0.53 15.53 3.43
CA TYR A 106 0.41 14.44 3.13
C TYR A 106 0.67 14.37 1.63
N LYS A 107 1.88 14.74 1.20
CA LYS A 107 2.32 14.60 -0.20
C LYS A 107 2.23 13.15 -0.69
N GLU A 108 2.36 12.19 0.22
CA GLU A 108 2.30 10.77 -0.06
C GLU A 108 0.95 10.34 -0.63
N ILE A 109 -0.15 11.01 -0.25
CA ILE A 109 -1.49 10.76 -0.81
C ILE A 109 -1.49 11.08 -2.32
N ASN A 110 -0.85 12.18 -2.72
CA ASN A 110 -0.77 12.54 -4.13
C ASN A 110 0.10 11.54 -4.91
N GLU A 111 1.28 11.21 -4.38
CA GLU A 111 2.25 10.31 -5.02
C GLU A 111 1.83 8.83 -5.04
N ALA A 112 0.92 8.41 -4.17
CA ALA A 112 0.45 7.04 -4.09
C ALA A 112 -0.29 6.62 -5.37
N THR A 113 0.06 5.44 -5.88
CA THR A 113 -0.71 4.76 -6.92
C THR A 113 -2.01 4.20 -6.36
N VAL A 114 -1.95 3.63 -5.15
CA VAL A 114 -3.10 3.06 -4.44
C VAL A 114 -3.05 3.47 -2.98
N ILE A 115 -4.20 3.79 -2.40
CA ILE A 115 -4.38 4.16 -1.00
C ILE A 115 -5.36 3.20 -0.37
N TYR A 116 -4.93 2.44 0.63
CA TYR A 116 -5.82 1.64 1.47
C TYR A 116 -6.27 2.49 2.65
N ILE A 117 -7.56 2.71 2.81
CA ILE A 117 -8.14 3.38 3.98
C ILE A 117 -8.72 2.29 4.88
N ILE A 118 -8.21 2.21 6.11
CA ILE A 118 -8.65 1.26 7.13
C ILE A 118 -9.47 2.01 8.17
N THR A 119 -10.75 1.66 8.32
CA THR A 119 -11.66 2.25 9.31
C THR A 119 -12.74 1.24 9.69
N ASN A 120 -13.47 1.51 10.77
CA ASN A 120 -14.70 0.80 11.13
C ASN A 120 -15.97 1.65 10.88
N ASP A 121 -15.84 2.76 10.14
CA ASP A 121 -16.97 3.56 9.69
C ASP A 121 -17.68 2.91 8.50
N ASP A 122 -18.82 2.26 8.76
CA ASP A 122 -19.63 1.58 7.74
C ASP A 122 -20.36 2.57 6.81
N LYS A 123 -20.43 3.85 7.18
CA LYS A 123 -21.02 4.93 6.38
C LYS A 123 -20.00 5.67 5.54
N PHE A 124 -18.71 5.38 5.70
CA PHE A 124 -17.67 6.07 4.94
C PHE A 124 -17.62 5.58 3.50
N GLU A 125 -17.88 6.49 2.57
CA GLU A 125 -17.80 6.23 1.14
C GLU A 125 -16.51 6.79 0.52
N VAL A 126 -15.95 6.02 -0.41
CA VAL A 126 -14.72 6.37 -1.09
C VAL A 126 -15.01 7.13 -2.38
N LYS A 127 -14.39 8.30 -2.55
CA LYS A 127 -14.64 9.19 -3.71
C LYS A 127 -14.11 8.67 -5.05
N ASN A 128 -13.01 7.91 -5.05
CA ASN A 128 -12.39 7.37 -6.27
C ASN A 128 -11.90 5.93 -6.03
N THR A 129 -12.68 4.95 -6.48
CA THR A 129 -12.43 3.53 -6.24
C THR A 129 -11.21 2.95 -6.98
N LEU A 130 -10.67 3.67 -7.98
CA LEU A 130 -9.45 3.27 -8.68
C LEU A 130 -8.20 3.55 -7.83
N LYS A 131 -8.17 4.72 -7.18
CA LYS A 131 -7.03 5.15 -6.36
C LYS A 131 -7.18 4.71 -4.91
N TYR A 132 -8.39 4.72 -4.37
CA TYR A 132 -8.66 4.47 -2.95
C TYR A 132 -9.41 3.15 -2.78
N LYS A 133 -8.98 2.36 -1.80
CA LYS A 133 -9.59 1.09 -1.42
C LYS A 133 -9.97 1.12 0.04
N LEU A 134 -11.25 0.92 0.34
CA LEU A 134 -11.75 0.82 1.70
C LEU A 134 -11.51 -0.58 2.25
N ILE A 135 -10.96 -0.67 3.46
CA ILE A 135 -10.97 -1.87 4.28
C ILE A 135 -11.78 -1.55 5.52
N LEU A 136 -13.02 -2.05 5.54
CA LEU A 136 -13.92 -1.90 6.66
C LEU A 136 -13.65 -2.99 7.69
N LEU A 137 -13.28 -2.58 8.90
CA LEU A 137 -13.17 -3.48 10.05
C LEU A 137 -14.53 -3.60 10.73
N ARG A 138 -14.93 -4.83 11.03
CA ARG A 138 -16.13 -5.17 11.80
C ARG A 138 -15.72 -5.72 13.15
#